data_AF-A0A086A099-F1
#
_entry.id   AF-A0A086A099-F1
#
_cell.length_a   1.000
_cell.length_b   1.000
_cell.length_c   1.000
_cell.angle_alpha   90.00
_cell.angle_beta   90.00
_cell.angle_gamma   90.00
#
_symmetry.space_group_name_H-M   'P 1'
#
loop_
_entity.id
_entity.type
_entity.pdbx_description
1 polymer ?
#
loop_
_entity_poly.entity_id
_entity_poly.type
_entity_poly.pdbx_seq_one_letter_code
_entity_poly.pdbx_strand_id
1 'polypeptide(L)'
;MKLLNRKFFELFFSFIIILFLYNSCKSAASEFYYNDRVEKTEYEKMAEESYFTNIPKEQQKTDKDVLVIFSGSAFKGKTVIINKKDSLSFNLPPDPTGCYGILFKKIPKSTKKIRVSVEGKKDIFIPIIDKSDYIDIGDAKQNKWGVGYSKNFPSYFCM
;
A
#
# COMPACT_ATOMS: atom_id res chain seq x y z
N MET A 1 59.46 -13.14 -1.71
CA MET A 1 58.07 -12.63 -1.72
C MET A 1 57.25 -13.57 -0.82
N LYS A 2 56.93 -13.16 0.42
CA LYS A 2 56.26 -14.03 1.40
C LYS A 2 54.82 -14.26 0.97
N LEU A 3 54.45 -15.53 0.79
CA LEU A 3 53.09 -15.99 0.49
C LEU A 3 52.12 -15.37 1.50
N LEU A 4 51.21 -14.53 1.01
CA LEU A 4 50.10 -14.02 1.82
C LEU A 4 49.38 -15.21 2.43
N ASN A 5 49.24 -15.14 3.75
CA ASN A 5 48.78 -16.20 4.62
C ASN A 5 47.39 -16.67 4.17
N ARG A 6 47.29 -17.85 3.57
CA ARG A 6 46.06 -18.40 2.95
C ARG A 6 44.86 -18.36 3.91
N LYS A 7 45.10 -18.56 5.20
CA LYS A 7 44.09 -18.45 6.28
C LYS A 7 43.49 -17.05 6.40
N PHE A 8 44.28 -15.99 6.18
CA PHE A 8 43.79 -14.61 6.23
C PHE A 8 42.83 -14.32 5.08
N PHE A 9 43.15 -14.81 3.88
CA PHE A 9 42.25 -14.69 2.73
C PHE A 9 40.94 -15.45 2.91
N GLU A 10 41.00 -16.68 3.43
CA GLU A 10 39.79 -17.47 3.72
C GLU A 10 38.90 -16.80 4.77
N LEU A 11 39.48 -16.23 5.83
CA LEU A 11 38.74 -15.47 6.84
C LEU A 11 38.14 -14.18 6.28
N PHE A 12 38.89 -13.45 5.44
CA PHE A 12 38.42 -12.23 4.79
C PHE A 12 37.24 -12.50 3.85
N PHE A 13 37.32 -13.54 3.01
CA PHE A 13 36.22 -13.93 2.14
C PHE A 13 35.00 -14.44 2.93
N SER A 14 35.21 -15.19 4.01
CA SER A 14 34.12 -15.63 4.89
C SER A 14 33.41 -14.44 5.53
N PHE A 15 34.16 -13.44 5.98
CA PHE A 15 33.60 -12.21 6.55
C PHE A 15 32.82 -11.38 5.53
N ILE A 16 33.31 -11.28 4.29
CA ILE A 16 32.60 -10.61 3.19
C ILE A 16 31.29 -11.33 2.86
N ILE A 17 31.29 -12.66 2.78
CA ILE A 17 30.07 -13.45 2.50
C ILE A 17 29.03 -13.23 3.61
N ILE A 18 29.46 -13.23 4.87
CA ILE A 18 28.57 -12.95 6.01
C ILE A 18 28.00 -11.52 5.91
N LEU A 19 28.81 -10.53 5.55
CA LEU A 19 28.37 -9.15 5.34
C LEU A 19 27.35 -9.00 4.19
N PHE A 20 27.56 -9.71 3.08
CA PHE A 20 26.60 -9.75 1.97
C PHE A 20 25.29 -10.42 2.39
N LEU A 21 25.35 -11.55 3.09
CA LEU A 21 24.15 -12.24 3.59
C LEU A 21 23.37 -11.39 4.61
N TYR A 22 24.06 -10.64 5.48
CA TYR A 22 23.42 -9.76 6.47
C TYR A 22 22.79 -8.53 5.83
N ASN A 23 23.41 -7.94 4.80
CA ASN A 23 22.89 -6.75 4.13
C ASN A 23 21.83 -7.07 3.05
N SER A 24 21.80 -8.29 2.50
CA SER A 24 20.81 -8.68 1.50
C SER A 24 19.41 -8.98 2.06
N CYS A 25 19.24 -9.01 3.39
CA CYS A 25 17.95 -9.28 4.03
C CYS A 25 17.19 -8.00 4.45
N LYS A 26 17.38 -6.87 3.75
CA LYS A 26 16.36 -5.80 3.77
C LYS A 26 15.21 -6.19 2.85
N SER A 27 14.37 -7.09 3.36
CA SER A 27 13.02 -7.28 2.82
C SER A 27 12.38 -5.92 2.66
N ALA A 28 11.93 -5.58 1.44
CA ALA A 28 10.99 -4.49 1.20
C ALA A 28 9.64 -4.88 1.83
N ALA A 29 9.61 -5.01 3.15
CA ALA A 29 8.40 -5.25 3.91
C ALA A 29 7.57 -3.97 3.80
N SER A 30 6.42 -4.07 3.14
CA SER A 30 5.40 -3.03 3.25
C SER A 30 5.10 -2.80 4.72
N GLU A 31 5.20 -1.57 5.19
CA GLU A 31 4.85 -1.21 6.56
C GLU A 31 3.32 -1.28 6.70
N PHE A 32 2.82 -1.97 7.73
CA PHE A 32 1.39 -2.11 8.00
C PHE A 32 1.03 -1.29 9.24
N TYR A 33 -0.01 -0.47 9.11
CA TYR A 33 -0.47 0.48 10.11
C TYR A 33 -1.93 0.20 10.46
N TYR A 34 -2.28 0.27 11.75
CA TYR A 34 -3.62 -0.04 12.24
C TYR A 34 -4.19 1.16 12.98
N ASN A 35 -5.39 1.61 12.59
CA ASN A 35 -6.13 2.67 13.25
C ASN A 35 -7.53 2.17 13.63
N ASP A 36 -7.68 1.80 14.90
CA ASP A 36 -8.94 1.28 15.46
C ASP A 36 -9.89 2.37 15.98
N ARG A 37 -9.61 3.66 15.69
CA ARG A 37 -10.50 4.76 16.08
C ARG A 37 -11.87 4.58 15.46
N VAL A 38 -12.89 4.78 16.28
CA VAL A 38 -14.30 4.66 15.88
C VAL A 38 -14.94 6.04 15.70
N GLU A 39 -14.45 7.05 16.42
CA GLU A 39 -14.92 8.43 16.28
C GLU A 39 -14.31 9.12 15.06
N LYS A 40 -15.19 9.58 14.15
CA LYS A 40 -14.84 10.32 12.95
C LYS A 40 -14.63 11.79 13.28
N THR A 41 -13.52 12.34 12.79
CA THR A 41 -13.31 13.79 12.68
C THR A 41 -14.28 14.39 11.65
N GLU A 42 -14.50 15.71 11.69
CA GLU A 42 -15.35 16.39 10.70
C GLU A 42 -14.85 16.17 9.27
N TYR A 43 -13.53 16.24 9.05
CA TYR A 43 -12.93 15.98 7.74
C TYR A 43 -13.17 14.55 7.23
N GLU A 44 -13.14 13.55 8.11
CA GLU A 44 -13.43 12.15 7.73
C GLU A 44 -14.91 11.96 7.38
N LYS A 45 -15.81 12.66 8.08
CA LYS A 45 -17.25 12.67 7.72
C LYS A 45 -17.47 13.30 6.35
N MET A 46 -16.90 14.48 6.10
CA MET A 46 -17.01 15.17 4.81
C MET A 46 -16.43 14.33 3.66
N ALA A 47 -15.28 13.68 3.87
CA ALA A 47 -14.67 12.80 2.87
C ALA A 47 -15.55 11.58 2.56
N GLU A 48 -16.13 10.97 3.59
CA GLU A 48 -17.03 9.83 3.43
C GLU A 48 -18.35 10.22 2.74
N GLU A 49 -18.95 11.35 3.11
CA GLU A 49 -20.13 11.90 2.45
C GLU A 49 -19.87 12.21 0.98
N SER A 50 -18.71 12.80 0.67
CA SER A 50 -18.27 13.05 -0.70
C SER A 50 -18.17 11.75 -1.50
N TYR A 51 -17.59 10.68 -0.93
CA TYR A 51 -17.55 9.36 -1.57
C TYR A 51 -18.96 8.84 -1.89
N PHE A 52 -19.87 8.84 -0.92
CA PHE A 52 -21.23 8.32 -1.12
C PHE A 52 -22.10 9.19 -2.02
N THR A 53 -21.78 10.47 -2.17
CA THR A 53 -22.49 11.39 -3.07
C THR A 53 -22.01 11.27 -4.51
N ASN A 54 -20.69 11.13 -4.71
CA ASN A 54 -20.08 11.21 -6.04
C ASN A 54 -19.88 9.86 -6.73
N ILE A 55 -19.85 8.75 -5.99
CA ILE A 55 -19.68 7.41 -6.55
C ILE A 55 -21.06 6.79 -6.82
N PRO A 56 -21.32 6.22 -8.02
CA PRO A 56 -22.58 5.54 -8.32
C PRO A 56 -22.89 4.41 -7.32
N LYS A 57 -24.16 4.25 -6.91
CA LYS A 57 -24.58 3.33 -5.84
C LYS A 57 -24.14 1.88 -6.06
N GLU A 58 -24.09 1.46 -7.31
CA GLU A 58 -23.73 0.11 -7.77
C GLU A 58 -22.23 -0.15 -7.54
N GLN A 59 -21.43 0.91 -7.50
CA GLN A 59 -19.98 0.88 -7.30
C GLN A 59 -19.58 1.12 -5.83
N GLN A 60 -20.51 1.63 -5.00
CA GLN A 60 -20.29 1.83 -3.58
C GLN A 60 -20.05 0.50 -2.83
N LYS A 61 -19.31 0.59 -1.72
CA LYS A 61 -19.13 -0.53 -0.78
C LYS A 61 -20.45 -0.85 -0.06
N THR A 62 -20.65 -2.10 0.31
CA THR A 62 -21.67 -2.53 1.28
C THR A 62 -21.03 -2.97 2.60
N ASP A 63 -21.82 -3.35 3.60
CA ASP A 63 -21.31 -3.86 4.88
C ASP A 63 -20.53 -5.18 4.75
N LYS A 64 -20.78 -5.92 3.66
CA LYS A 64 -20.08 -7.16 3.30
C LYS A 64 -18.74 -6.91 2.61
N ASP A 65 -18.44 -5.67 2.28
CA ASP A 65 -17.25 -5.27 1.55
C ASP A 65 -16.31 -4.47 2.44
N VAL A 66 -15.02 -4.60 2.17
CA VAL A 66 -14.00 -3.62 2.55
C VAL A 66 -13.75 -2.70 1.36
N LEU A 67 -13.64 -1.41 1.61
CA LEU A 67 -13.25 -0.46 0.56
C LEU A 67 -11.73 -0.29 0.60
N VAL A 68 -11.08 -0.73 -0.47
CA VAL A 68 -9.64 -0.54 -0.68
C VAL A 68 -9.43 0.73 -1.46
N ILE A 69 -8.52 1.55 -0.96
CA ILE A 69 -8.28 2.91 -1.42
C ILE A 69 -6.83 2.98 -1.86
N PHE A 70 -6.59 3.41 -3.09
CA PHE A 70 -5.28 3.46 -3.71
C PHE A 70 -4.90 4.92 -3.94
N SER A 71 -3.81 5.35 -3.29
CA SER A 71 -3.28 6.72 -3.41
C SER A 71 -2.58 6.92 -4.76
N GLY A 72 -3.09 7.83 -5.61
CA GLY A 72 -2.49 8.08 -6.91
C GLY A 72 -1.07 8.60 -6.85
N SER A 73 -0.70 9.31 -5.78
CA SER A 73 0.67 9.79 -5.56
C SER A 73 1.67 8.63 -5.44
N ALA A 74 1.24 7.51 -4.85
CA ALA A 74 2.06 6.32 -4.66
C ALA A 74 2.24 5.49 -5.93
N PHE A 75 1.28 5.60 -6.85
CA PHE A 75 1.22 4.79 -8.07
C PHE A 75 1.37 5.62 -9.35
N LYS A 76 1.85 6.87 -9.25
CA LYS A 76 1.96 7.79 -10.39
C LYS A 76 2.59 7.12 -11.62
N GLY A 77 1.85 7.12 -12.73
CA GLY A 77 2.29 6.54 -14.00
C GLY A 77 2.42 5.02 -13.99
N LYS A 78 1.76 4.33 -13.05
CA LYS A 78 1.78 2.87 -12.91
C LYS A 78 0.38 2.29 -13.09
N THR A 79 0.37 1.03 -13.50
CA THR A 79 -0.82 0.18 -13.42
C THR A 79 -0.70 -0.74 -12.21
N VAL A 80 -1.75 -0.77 -11.41
CA VAL A 80 -1.92 -1.67 -10.27
C VAL A 80 -2.85 -2.79 -10.67
N ILE A 81 -2.41 -4.03 -10.48
CA ILE A 81 -3.22 -5.22 -10.74
C ILE A 81 -3.64 -5.83 -9.40
N ILE A 82 -4.94 -6.03 -9.22
CA ILE A 82 -5.55 -6.53 -7.99
C ILE A 82 -6.06 -7.94 -8.25
N ASN A 83 -5.65 -8.89 -7.40
CA ASN A 83 -6.07 -10.30 -7.44
C ASN A 83 -5.94 -10.96 -8.82
N LYS A 84 -4.95 -10.51 -9.63
CA LYS A 84 -4.72 -10.93 -11.02
C LYS A 84 -5.88 -10.69 -12.00
N LYS A 85 -6.87 -9.88 -11.63
CA LYS A 85 -8.09 -9.70 -12.43
C LYS A 85 -8.35 -8.25 -12.78
N ASP A 86 -8.38 -7.39 -11.76
CA ASP A 86 -8.72 -6.00 -11.94
C ASP A 86 -7.47 -5.15 -12.15
N SER A 87 -7.55 -4.14 -12.99
CA SER A 87 -6.48 -3.15 -13.19
C SER A 87 -6.96 -1.75 -12.85
N LEU A 88 -6.10 -1.00 -12.15
CA LEU A 88 -6.26 0.43 -11.88
C LEU A 88 -5.08 1.16 -12.52
N SER A 89 -5.35 2.09 -13.42
CA SER A 89 -4.32 2.86 -14.13
C SER A 89 -4.22 4.27 -13.54
N PHE A 90 -3.01 4.64 -13.11
CA PHE A 90 -2.69 5.96 -12.57
C PHE A 90 -1.90 6.81 -13.56
N ASN A 91 -2.31 6.75 -14.84
CA ASN A 91 -1.74 7.56 -15.92
C ASN A 91 -2.44 8.93 -16.04
N LEU A 92 -2.94 9.45 -14.91
CA LEU A 92 -3.61 10.75 -14.88
C LEU A 92 -2.56 11.85 -14.72
N PRO A 93 -2.67 12.97 -15.47
CA PRO A 93 -1.91 14.16 -15.15
C PRO A 93 -2.27 14.61 -13.73
N PRO A 94 -1.32 15.21 -12.97
CA PRO A 94 -1.68 15.83 -11.72
C PRO A 94 -2.75 16.88 -11.97
N ASP A 95 -3.69 17.01 -11.04
CA ASP A 95 -4.58 18.15 -11.04
C ASP A 95 -3.78 19.45 -10.81
N PRO A 96 -4.38 20.64 -11.00
CA PRO A 96 -3.69 21.91 -10.80
C PRO A 96 -3.06 22.09 -9.41
N THR A 97 -3.55 21.39 -8.39
CA THR A 97 -3.04 21.41 -7.01
C THR A 97 -1.90 20.40 -6.77
N GLY A 98 -1.54 19.60 -7.77
CA GLY A 98 -0.50 18.57 -7.67
C GLY A 98 -1.02 17.22 -7.16
N CYS A 99 -2.33 17.03 -7.07
CA CYS A 99 -2.95 15.80 -6.64
C CYS A 99 -3.07 14.79 -7.78
N TYR A 100 -2.69 13.53 -7.50
CA TYR A 100 -2.72 12.43 -8.47
C TYR A 100 -3.99 11.57 -8.38
N GLY A 101 -5.00 12.08 -7.67
CA GLY A 101 -6.28 11.42 -7.46
C GLY A 101 -6.20 10.17 -6.57
N ILE A 102 -7.36 9.55 -6.40
CA ILE A 102 -7.55 8.33 -5.60
C ILE A 102 -8.45 7.40 -6.40
N LEU A 103 -8.11 6.12 -6.43
CA LEU A 103 -8.98 5.10 -7.00
C LEU A 103 -9.45 4.12 -5.94
N PHE A 104 -10.69 3.68 -6.08
CA PHE A 104 -11.37 2.82 -5.13
C PHE A 104 -11.60 1.43 -5.71
N LYS A 105 -11.49 0.41 -4.87
CA LYS A 105 -11.91 -0.95 -5.18
C LYS A 105 -12.62 -1.56 -3.98
N LYS A 106 -13.88 -1.95 -4.15
CA LYS A 106 -14.55 -2.80 -3.16
C LYS A 106 -14.10 -4.25 -3.28
N ILE A 107 -13.85 -4.88 -2.15
CA ILE A 107 -13.43 -6.29 -2.07
C ILE A 107 -14.30 -6.98 -1.00
N PRO A 108 -14.85 -8.17 -1.25
CA PRO A 108 -15.63 -8.88 -0.24
C PRO A 108 -14.80 -9.18 1.00
N LYS A 109 -15.36 -8.94 2.20
CA LYS A 109 -14.70 -9.26 3.49
C LYS A 109 -14.36 -10.74 3.64
N SER A 110 -15.07 -11.63 2.93
CA SER A 110 -14.77 -13.06 2.86
C SER A 110 -13.44 -13.40 2.18
N THR A 111 -12.82 -12.43 1.49
CA THR A 111 -11.52 -12.60 0.85
C THR A 111 -10.42 -12.62 1.90
N LYS A 112 -9.62 -13.69 1.99
CA LYS A 112 -8.58 -13.80 3.04
C LYS A 112 -7.45 -12.77 2.89
N LYS A 113 -7.05 -12.50 1.64
CA LYS A 113 -5.96 -11.57 1.32
C LYS A 113 -6.13 -10.99 -0.08
N ILE A 114 -5.67 -9.76 -0.23
CA ILE A 114 -5.60 -9.03 -1.48
C ILE A 114 -4.19 -9.18 -2.02
N ARG A 115 -4.06 -9.62 -3.26
CA ARG A 115 -2.80 -9.56 -3.99
C ARG A 115 -2.75 -8.25 -4.77
N VAL A 116 -1.72 -7.47 -4.54
CA VAL A 116 -1.44 -6.24 -5.29
C VAL A 116 -0.14 -6.41 -6.06
N SER A 117 -0.20 -6.25 -7.37
CA SER A 117 0.95 -6.31 -8.27
C SER A 117 1.14 -4.94 -8.92
N VAL A 118 2.36 -4.41 -8.86
CA VAL A 118 2.74 -3.13 -9.49
C VAL A 118 3.91 -3.41 -10.42
N GLU A 119 3.90 -2.83 -11.61
CA GLU A 119 4.96 -3.02 -12.59
C GLU A 119 6.35 -2.73 -12.01
N GLY A 120 7.29 -3.67 -12.20
CA GLY A 120 8.66 -3.55 -11.71
C GLY A 120 8.81 -3.71 -10.19
N LYS A 121 7.75 -4.09 -9.47
CA LYS A 121 7.78 -4.37 -8.02
C LYS A 121 7.32 -5.81 -7.76
N LYS A 122 7.79 -6.35 -6.63
CA LYS A 122 7.32 -7.65 -6.13
C LYS A 122 5.85 -7.53 -5.70
N ASP A 123 5.10 -8.60 -5.90
CA ASP A 123 3.74 -8.72 -5.39
C ASP A 123 3.69 -8.49 -3.87
N ILE A 124 2.66 -7.77 -3.43
CA ILE A 124 2.34 -7.56 -2.02
C ILE A 124 1.06 -8.32 -1.71
N PHE A 125 1.04 -9.00 -0.57
CA PHE A 125 -0.13 -9.71 -0.07
C PHE A 125 -0.63 -9.02 1.19
N ILE A 126 -1.83 -8.46 1.11
CA ILE A 126 -2.45 -7.66 2.15
C ILE A 126 -3.58 -8.47 2.77
N PRO A 127 -3.50 -8.91 4.04
CA PRO A 127 -4.60 -9.63 4.67
C PRO A 127 -5.83 -8.74 4.80
N ILE A 128 -7.04 -9.32 4.71
CA ILE A 128 -8.26 -8.62 5.12
C ILE A 128 -8.52 -8.94 6.58
N ILE A 129 -8.86 -7.92 7.35
CA ILE A 129 -9.10 -8.04 8.79
C ILE A 129 -10.55 -7.68 9.05
N ASP A 130 -11.27 -8.58 9.74
CA ASP A 130 -12.72 -8.48 9.94
C ASP A 130 -13.17 -7.18 10.61
N LYS A 131 -12.28 -6.57 11.40
CA LYS A 131 -12.54 -5.33 12.15
C LYS A 131 -12.36 -4.05 11.33
N SER A 132 -11.90 -4.14 10.09
CA SER A 132 -11.65 -2.97 9.23
C SER A 132 -12.69 -2.84 8.12
N ASP A 133 -13.16 -1.62 7.89
CA ASP A 133 -14.07 -1.27 6.79
C ASP A 133 -13.34 -0.61 5.63
N TYR A 134 -12.14 -0.09 5.87
CA TYR A 134 -11.31 0.64 4.92
C TYR A 134 -9.86 0.15 4.97
N ILE A 135 -9.25 -0.01 3.80
CA ILE A 135 -7.81 -0.29 3.63
C ILE A 135 -7.22 0.79 2.73
N ASP A 136 -6.26 1.55 3.22
CA ASP A 136 -5.49 2.54 2.45
C ASP A 136 -4.16 1.92 1.99
N ILE A 137 -3.79 2.09 0.72
CA ILE A 137 -2.55 1.60 0.15
C ILE A 137 -1.81 2.76 -0.53
N GLY A 138 -0.59 3.01 -0.08
CA GLY A 138 0.35 3.95 -0.69
C GLY A 138 0.56 5.26 0.05
N ASP A 139 -0.09 5.45 1.20
CA ASP A 139 0.08 6.54 2.17
C ASP A 139 0.24 7.95 1.57
N ALA A 140 -0.88 8.68 1.51
CA ALA A 140 -0.86 10.11 1.25
C ALA A 140 -0.45 10.97 2.46
N LYS A 141 -0.30 10.40 3.68
CA LYS A 141 -0.12 11.16 4.93
C LYS A 141 1.31 11.23 5.45
N GLN A 142 2.17 10.21 5.25
CA GLN A 142 3.50 10.18 5.86
C GLN A 142 4.66 10.03 4.86
N ASN A 143 4.43 10.23 3.56
CA ASN A 143 5.45 10.06 2.50
C ASN A 143 6.13 8.67 2.54
N LYS A 144 5.42 7.63 3.00
CA LYS A 144 5.97 6.27 3.15
C LYS A 144 5.08 5.23 2.49
N TRP A 145 5.63 4.40 1.63
CA TRP A 145 4.88 3.28 1.07
C TRP A 145 4.37 2.32 2.17
N GLY A 146 3.05 2.28 2.40
CA GLY A 146 2.45 1.50 3.48
C GLY A 146 1.00 1.09 3.24
N VAL A 147 0.48 0.25 4.13
CA VAL A 147 -0.91 -0.23 4.14
C VAL A 147 -1.55 0.14 5.48
N GLY A 148 -2.62 0.94 5.44
CA GLY A 148 -3.38 1.35 6.61
C GLY A 148 -4.72 0.61 6.70
N TYR A 149 -5.08 0.14 7.90
CA TYR A 149 -6.41 -0.41 8.19
C TYR A 149 -7.18 0.56 9.08
N SER A 150 -8.44 0.81 8.74
CA SER A 150 -9.29 1.74 9.48
C SER A 150 -10.76 1.30 9.50
N LYS A 151 -11.47 1.65 10.58
CA LYS A 151 -12.93 1.62 10.64
C LYS A 151 -13.58 2.87 10.06
N ASN A 152 -12.86 3.98 10.08
CA ASN A 152 -13.33 5.26 9.55
C ASN A 152 -12.74 5.51 8.17
N PHE A 153 -13.51 6.17 7.31
CA PHE A 153 -13.02 6.59 6.00
C PHE A 153 -11.80 7.50 6.21
N PRO A 154 -10.61 7.13 5.70
CA PRO A 154 -9.43 7.94 5.90
C PRO A 154 -9.59 9.29 5.20
N SER A 155 -9.36 10.38 5.94
CA SER A 155 -9.28 11.71 5.34
C SER A 155 -8.03 11.81 4.47
N TYR A 156 -8.18 12.04 3.17
CA TYR A 156 -7.04 12.34 2.31
C TYR A 156 -6.95 13.85 2.13
N PHE A 157 -5.76 14.41 2.35
CA PHE A 157 -5.48 15.79 2.01
C PHE A 157 -5.16 15.87 0.52
N CYS A 158 -6.21 15.78 -0.30
CA CYS A 158 -6.27 16.26 -1.66
C CYS A 158 -7.59 17.01 -1.80
N MET A 159 -7.64 18.17 -1.14
CA MET A 159 -8.68 19.19 -1.29
C MET A 159 -8.03 20.45 -1.82
#